data_AF-A0A352NQ82-F1
#
_entry.id   AF-A0A352NQ82-F1
#
_cell.length_a   1.000
_cell.length_b   1.000
_cell.length_c   1.000
_cell.angle_alpha   90.00
_cell.angle_beta   90.00
_cell.angle_gamma   90.00
#
_symmetry.space_group_name_H-M   'P 1'
#
loop_
_entity.id
_entity.type
_entity.pdbx_description
1 polymer ?
#
loop_
_entity_poly.entity_id
_entity_poly.type
_entity_poly.pdbx_seq_one_letter_code
_entity_poly.pdbx_strand_id
1 'polypeptide(L)'
;MVRVSAEIQKETSVRVVFPKIGHFWLDSGLVGLKKILDSVDKDITVFHRGEEIVLEGAAASVQEALEKAYNYLVGHYYDISTKKQLDDIGAYNFYYDSKQNRFFSFAKKKSCGIAEIIYNKAPRPTGSYIKWASKSDKKVEIEYQGKKMKRTVVRLPDSHAHLQENMDEFLNKNGLDVTTSGLLVDGPYAVRPKVKIKADSEVKKTSGHCYLCGQPSDVLEEASQTTFPLITGTSGVLSFNSMAQNPEKVCWKCSFIGKFVPANGFYYTNGDNIFTFFPYASSLEKMLNVYAPLHEAETKDPNYFYNFDHGIGGYFHHSFEITFAFLYTLYQKVVKKERGNEEPVVLDWDRFYALIIDKAVLEFFVMHARKEGNTFSVKTLWPFRETDYFYRLLHRLEQGGVDVKEFLRLLVDFNQKNENTTLVRNRICERILKKRTILDLVESFVYRAEKNYIKPIVDFLLIYEEEIRKGDSMTKEEQDTAVALGRRVGTAVARSEGGKKGDLFALRKVRKKVDFLEQINRLQFKLGSEFVVPADLYEGRLTDQNFDEFKQFCMIAALNSYNAAMNESKKQGGN
;
A
#
# COMPACT_ATOMS: atom_id res chain seq x y z
N MET A 1 69.69 23.64 3.00
CA MET A 1 68.37 23.93 3.61
C MET A 1 67.32 23.87 2.51
N VAL A 2 66.67 22.72 2.34
CA VAL A 2 65.51 22.55 1.46
C VAL A 2 64.28 22.71 2.34
N ARG A 3 63.48 23.76 2.13
CA ARG A 3 62.16 23.91 2.76
C ARG A 3 61.15 23.19 1.87
N VAL A 4 60.70 22.03 2.34
CA VAL A 4 59.49 21.37 1.85
C VAL A 4 58.31 22.12 2.45
N SER A 5 57.58 22.85 1.60
CA SER A 5 56.31 23.47 1.96
C SER A 5 55.23 22.40 1.86
N ALA A 6 54.77 21.88 3.00
CA ALA A 6 53.54 21.11 3.05
C ALA A 6 52.35 22.09 2.97
N GLU A 7 51.70 22.16 1.82
CA GLU A 7 50.36 22.71 1.71
C GLU A 7 49.40 21.77 2.45
N ILE A 8 49.06 22.11 3.69
CA ILE A 8 47.92 21.55 4.38
C ILE A 8 46.68 22.16 3.71
N GLN A 9 46.05 21.40 2.81
CA GLN A 9 44.69 21.71 2.37
C GLN A 9 43.80 21.76 3.60
N LYS A 10 43.30 22.94 3.92
CA LYS A 10 42.26 23.14 4.93
C LYS A 10 41.00 22.46 4.40
N GLU A 11 40.68 21.25 4.86
CA GLU A 11 39.42 20.61 4.53
C GLU A 11 38.28 21.50 5.02
N THR A 12 37.56 22.11 4.09
CA THR A 12 36.40 22.96 4.40
C THR A 12 35.28 22.04 4.89
N SER A 13 35.03 22.04 6.19
CA SER A 13 33.86 21.40 6.78
C SER A 13 32.60 22.10 6.24
N VAL A 14 31.66 21.33 5.73
CA VAL A 14 30.36 21.82 5.24
C VAL A 14 29.23 21.30 6.11
N ARG A 15 28.11 22.00 6.06
CA ARG A 15 26.88 21.64 6.78
C ARG A 15 25.72 21.61 5.80
N VAL A 16 25.18 20.41 5.53
CA VAL A 16 24.03 20.22 4.64
C VAL A 16 22.80 19.90 5.46
N VAL A 17 21.78 20.77 5.35
CA VAL A 17 20.52 20.65 6.08
C VAL A 17 19.37 20.24 5.14
N PHE A 18 18.60 19.23 5.56
CA PHE A 18 17.34 18.82 4.95
C PHE A 18 16.19 19.06 5.94
N PRO A 19 15.38 20.11 5.77
CA PRO A 19 14.24 20.36 6.64
C PRO A 19 13.03 19.51 6.26
N LYS A 20 12.20 19.15 7.25
CA LYS A 20 10.82 18.76 7.04
C LYS A 20 10.03 19.99 6.56
N ILE A 21 9.26 19.85 5.50
CA ILE A 21 8.58 20.98 4.86
C ILE A 21 7.05 20.89 4.91
N GLY A 22 6.51 19.86 5.56
CA GLY A 22 5.07 19.65 5.64
C GLY A 22 4.46 19.03 4.40
N HIS A 23 5.30 18.50 3.49
CA HIS A 23 4.88 17.85 2.26
C HIS A 23 5.05 16.34 2.39
N PHE A 24 3.95 15.60 2.55
CA PHE A 24 3.96 14.16 2.90
C PHE A 24 4.93 13.30 2.09
N TRP A 25 5.01 13.53 0.77
CA TRP A 25 5.92 12.80 -0.12
C TRP A 25 7.39 13.08 0.19
N LEU A 26 7.78 14.36 0.29
CA LEU A 26 9.16 14.75 0.52
C LEU A 26 9.59 14.45 1.95
N ASP A 27 8.70 14.64 2.92
CA ASP A 27 8.94 14.31 4.32
C ASP A 27 9.08 12.78 4.51
N SER A 28 8.31 11.97 3.78
CA SER A 28 8.50 10.50 3.71
C SER A 28 9.86 10.14 3.10
N GLY A 29 10.26 10.82 2.03
CA GLY A 29 11.58 10.66 1.42
C GLY A 29 12.73 11.09 2.34
N LEU A 30 12.51 12.11 3.17
CA LEU A 30 13.45 12.58 4.18
C LEU A 30 13.71 11.52 5.25
N VAL A 31 12.66 10.85 5.74
CA VAL A 31 12.79 9.69 6.64
C VAL A 31 13.55 8.56 5.96
N GLY A 32 13.19 8.23 4.71
CA GLY A 32 13.89 7.21 3.92
C GLY A 32 15.39 7.51 3.76
N LEU A 33 15.74 8.77 3.48
CA LEU A 33 17.13 9.23 3.39
C LEU A 33 17.86 9.02 4.73
N LYS A 34 17.28 9.46 5.85
CA LYS A 34 17.91 9.30 7.16
C LYS A 34 18.19 7.85 7.50
N LYS A 35 17.22 6.96 7.26
CA LYS A 35 17.35 5.53 7.60
C LYS A 35 18.37 4.81 6.71
N ILE A 36 18.45 5.18 5.44
CA ILE A 36 19.51 4.67 4.55
C ILE A 36 20.87 5.22 4.97
N LEU A 37 20.98 6.52 5.27
CA LEU A 37 22.21 7.11 5.77
C LEU A 37 22.69 6.40 7.04
N ASP A 38 21.79 6.04 7.95
CA ASP A 38 22.13 5.28 9.17
C ASP A 38 22.70 3.88 8.88
N SER A 39 22.37 3.30 7.73
CA SER A 39 22.76 1.93 7.33
C SER A 39 24.02 1.88 6.43
N VAL A 40 24.46 3.02 5.90
CA VAL A 40 25.67 3.08 5.05
C VAL A 40 26.88 3.55 5.85
N ASP A 41 28.03 2.99 5.49
CA ASP A 41 29.33 3.43 6.00
C ASP A 41 29.63 4.85 5.54
N LYS A 42 30.01 5.71 6.48
CA LYS A 42 30.13 7.15 6.28
C LYS A 42 31.08 7.80 7.29
N ASP A 43 31.93 8.67 6.77
CA ASP A 43 32.87 9.48 7.57
C ASP A 43 32.31 10.88 7.83
N ILE A 44 31.03 10.96 8.20
CA ILE A 44 30.33 12.22 8.51
C ILE A 44 29.41 12.03 9.71
N THR A 45 29.14 13.14 10.40
CA THR A 45 28.13 13.16 11.46
C THR A 45 26.77 13.40 10.83
N VAL A 46 25.81 12.52 11.14
CA VAL A 46 24.40 12.66 10.73
C VAL A 46 23.52 12.65 11.97
N PHE A 47 22.83 13.75 12.22
CA PHE A 47 21.92 13.87 13.36
C PHE A 47 20.63 14.59 12.96
N HIS A 48 19.61 14.46 13.79
CA HIS A 48 18.39 15.25 13.66
C HIS A 48 18.39 16.36 14.72
N ARG A 49 17.82 17.51 14.38
CA ARG A 49 17.68 18.65 15.29
C ARG A 49 16.33 19.32 15.03
N GLY A 50 15.38 19.08 15.93
CA GLY A 50 13.99 19.49 15.70
C GLY A 50 13.45 18.89 14.40
N GLU A 51 13.02 19.74 13.47
CA GLU A 51 12.45 19.36 12.18
C GLU A 51 13.49 19.28 11.05
N GLU A 52 14.78 19.14 11.38
CA GLU A 52 15.88 19.11 10.42
C GLU A 52 16.71 17.83 10.54
N ILE A 53 17.17 17.28 9.41
CA ILE A 53 18.29 16.35 9.35
C ILE A 53 19.53 17.10 8.87
N VAL A 54 20.62 16.97 9.64
CA VAL A 54 21.86 17.72 9.46
C VAL A 54 22.99 16.74 9.19
N LEU A 55 23.75 17.01 8.13
CA LEU A 55 24.98 16.31 7.76
C LEU A 55 26.15 17.28 7.92
N GLU A 56 27.16 16.89 8.69
CA GLU A 56 28.35 17.70 8.99
C GLU A 56 29.63 16.88 8.79
N GLY A 57 30.61 17.47 8.08
CA GLY A 57 31.90 16.86 7.78
C GLY A 57 32.59 17.55 6.61
N ALA A 58 33.70 16.99 6.11
CA ALA A 58 34.36 17.50 4.91
C ALA A 58 33.44 17.42 3.68
N ALA A 59 33.51 18.44 2.80
CA ALA A 59 32.66 18.53 1.61
C ALA A 59 32.63 17.24 0.76
N ALA A 60 33.81 16.65 0.51
CA ALA A 60 33.94 15.41 -0.24
C ALA A 60 33.27 14.22 0.47
N SER A 61 33.46 14.09 1.80
CA SER A 61 32.85 13.03 2.60
C SER A 61 31.32 13.14 2.66
N VAL A 62 30.77 14.37 2.74
CA VAL A 62 29.31 14.58 2.70
C VAL A 62 28.74 14.22 1.33
N GLN A 63 29.42 14.63 0.24
CA GLN A 63 29.05 14.25 -1.13
C GLN A 63 29.05 12.73 -1.29
N GLU A 64 30.13 12.07 -0.88
CA GLU A 64 30.29 10.61 -0.97
C GLU A 64 29.22 9.88 -0.15
N ALA A 65 28.89 10.34 1.06
CA ALA A 65 27.85 9.74 1.88
C ALA A 65 26.46 9.82 1.20
N LEU A 66 26.12 10.94 0.56
CA LEU A 66 24.88 11.10 -0.20
C LEU A 66 24.85 10.21 -1.45
N GLU A 67 25.98 10.06 -2.14
CA GLU A 67 26.11 9.16 -3.30
C GLU A 67 26.02 7.68 -2.91
N LYS A 68 26.65 7.28 -1.80
CA LYS A 68 26.53 5.94 -1.20
C LYS A 68 25.09 5.64 -0.82
N ALA A 69 24.41 6.57 -0.13
CA ALA A 69 22.99 6.43 0.21
C ALA A 69 22.11 6.29 -1.04
N TYR A 70 22.39 7.06 -2.09
CA TYR A 70 21.67 6.97 -3.35
C TYR A 70 21.92 5.65 -4.08
N ASN A 71 23.15 5.15 -4.11
CA ASN A 71 23.48 3.85 -4.69
C ASN A 71 22.78 2.71 -3.93
N TYR A 72 22.76 2.78 -2.60
CA TYR A 72 22.02 1.84 -1.75
C TYR A 72 20.53 1.83 -2.10
N LEU A 73 19.90 3.01 -2.17
CA LEU A 73 18.50 3.17 -2.57
C LEU A 73 18.22 2.53 -3.94
N VAL A 74 19.07 2.80 -4.93
CA VAL A 74 18.90 2.26 -6.29
C VAL A 74 18.93 0.73 -6.27
N GLY A 75 19.94 0.13 -5.63
CA GLY A 75 20.08 -1.33 -5.58
C GLY A 75 18.95 -2.05 -4.84
N HIS A 76 18.31 -1.39 -3.87
CA HIS A 76 17.26 -2.01 -3.05
C HIS A 76 15.83 -1.81 -3.61
N TYR A 77 15.57 -0.72 -4.34
CA TYR A 77 14.20 -0.34 -4.71
C TYR A 77 13.99 -0.14 -6.21
N TYR A 78 15.01 0.31 -6.95
CA TYR A 78 14.86 0.66 -8.37
C TYR A 78 15.45 -0.41 -9.31
N ASP A 79 16.63 -0.93 -9.00
CA ASP A 79 17.41 -1.80 -9.87
C ASP A 79 17.35 -3.28 -9.44
N ILE A 80 16.13 -3.79 -9.34
CA ILE A 80 15.83 -5.13 -8.81
C ILE A 80 15.38 -6.10 -9.90
N SER A 81 15.46 -7.40 -9.60
CA SER A 81 14.98 -8.48 -10.45
C SER A 81 13.96 -9.30 -9.67
N THR A 82 12.79 -9.56 -10.26
CA THR A 82 11.79 -10.44 -9.66
C THR A 82 12.26 -11.89 -9.70
N LYS A 83 11.69 -12.77 -8.86
CA LYS A 83 11.95 -14.22 -8.93
C LYS A 83 11.75 -14.77 -10.35
N LYS A 84 10.67 -14.37 -11.03
CA LYS A 84 10.45 -14.73 -12.44
C LYS A 84 11.61 -14.32 -13.36
N GLN A 85 12.21 -13.14 -13.14
CA GLN A 85 13.35 -12.67 -13.94
C GLN A 85 14.66 -13.36 -13.59
N LEU A 86 14.81 -13.85 -12.36
CA LEU A 86 15.97 -14.63 -11.92
C LEU A 86 15.90 -16.09 -12.41
N ASP A 87 14.69 -16.66 -12.43
CA ASP A 87 14.49 -18.05 -12.85
C ASP A 87 14.57 -18.21 -14.40
N ASP A 88 14.26 -17.14 -15.16
CA ASP A 88 14.32 -17.13 -16.63
C ASP A 88 15.73 -16.82 -17.16
N ILE A 89 16.67 -17.74 -16.92
CA ILE A 89 18.09 -17.61 -17.31
C ILE A 89 18.25 -17.37 -18.82
N GLY A 90 17.41 -17.99 -19.66
CA GLY A 90 17.46 -17.81 -21.11
C GLY A 90 17.12 -16.39 -21.57
N ALA A 91 16.46 -15.59 -20.72
CA ALA A 91 16.15 -14.19 -20.98
C ALA A 91 17.17 -13.21 -20.38
N TYR A 92 18.27 -13.70 -19.79
CA TYR A 92 19.34 -12.85 -19.26
C TYR A 92 20.02 -12.05 -20.37
N ASN A 93 20.60 -10.92 -19.99
CA ASN A 93 21.52 -10.17 -20.83
C ASN A 93 22.95 -10.38 -20.34
N PHE A 94 23.92 -9.80 -21.06
CA PHE A 94 25.33 -9.92 -20.72
C PHE A 94 26.08 -8.64 -21.04
N TYR A 95 27.24 -8.46 -20.39
CA TYR A 95 28.20 -7.40 -20.66
C TYR A 95 29.63 -7.95 -20.61
N TYR A 96 30.56 -7.22 -21.20
CA TYR A 96 31.99 -7.47 -21.15
C TYR A 96 32.65 -6.52 -20.14
N ASP A 97 33.43 -7.06 -19.20
CA ASP A 97 34.26 -6.28 -18.28
C ASP A 97 35.69 -6.21 -18.85
N SER A 98 36.11 -5.01 -19.24
CA SER A 98 37.43 -4.78 -19.84
C SER A 98 38.58 -4.88 -18.84
N LYS A 99 38.32 -4.64 -17.55
CA LYS A 99 39.33 -4.73 -16.48
C LYS A 99 39.62 -6.18 -16.13
N GLN A 100 38.58 -7.01 -16.11
CA GLN A 100 38.70 -8.44 -15.82
C GLN A 100 38.91 -9.31 -17.06
N ASN A 101 38.75 -8.73 -18.26
CA ASN A 101 38.78 -9.42 -19.55
C ASN A 101 37.82 -10.62 -19.59
N ARG A 102 36.57 -10.42 -19.12
CA ARG A 102 35.57 -11.50 -18.95
C ARG A 102 34.16 -11.03 -19.23
N PHE A 103 33.30 -11.97 -19.66
CA PHE A 103 31.87 -11.75 -19.84
C PHE A 103 31.09 -12.13 -18.60
N PHE A 104 30.05 -11.36 -18.30
CA PHE A 104 29.13 -11.58 -17.19
C PHE A 104 27.68 -11.54 -17.67
N SER A 105 26.88 -12.49 -17.20
CA SER A 105 25.44 -12.52 -17.44
C SER A 105 24.68 -11.89 -16.29
N PHE A 106 23.56 -11.24 -16.57
CA PHE A 106 22.71 -10.61 -15.56
C PHE A 106 21.23 -10.71 -15.91
N ALA A 107 20.39 -10.86 -14.88
CA ALA A 107 18.95 -10.88 -15.00
C ALA A 107 18.41 -9.50 -15.43
N LYS A 108 17.24 -9.51 -16.08
CA LYS A 108 16.54 -8.25 -16.41
C LYS A 108 16.20 -7.48 -15.14
N LYS A 109 16.34 -6.16 -15.22
CA LYS A 109 16.10 -5.21 -14.14
C LYS A 109 14.80 -4.44 -14.35
N LYS A 110 14.08 -4.14 -13.28
CA LYS A 110 12.92 -3.24 -13.27
C LYS A 110 12.75 -2.58 -11.90
N SER A 111 12.14 -1.41 -11.88
CA SER A 111 11.57 -0.86 -10.65
C SER A 111 10.29 -1.63 -10.27
N CYS A 112 10.03 -1.76 -8.97
CA CYS A 112 8.81 -2.38 -8.45
C CYS A 112 8.20 -1.53 -7.32
N GLY A 113 6.94 -1.79 -6.97
CA GLY A 113 6.26 -1.10 -5.89
C GLY A 113 6.27 0.43 -6.09
N ILE A 114 6.50 1.16 -5.00
CA ILE A 114 6.50 2.64 -5.00
C ILE A 114 7.54 3.21 -5.98
N ALA A 115 8.69 2.54 -6.15
CA ALA A 115 9.73 2.99 -7.08
C ALA A 115 9.25 2.98 -8.54
N GLU A 116 8.33 2.07 -8.91
CA GLU A 116 7.71 2.04 -10.23
C GLU A 116 6.85 3.28 -10.48
N ILE A 117 6.18 3.82 -9.45
CA ILE A 117 5.42 5.08 -9.54
C ILE A 117 6.35 6.27 -9.85
N ILE A 118 7.57 6.25 -9.34
CA ILE A 118 8.54 7.34 -9.48
C ILE A 118 9.26 7.26 -10.83
N TYR A 119 9.67 6.06 -11.22
CA TYR A 119 10.51 5.84 -12.39
C TYR A 119 10.24 4.47 -13.04
N ASN A 120 9.26 4.42 -13.95
CA ASN A 120 8.95 3.25 -14.78
C ASN A 120 9.56 3.35 -16.17
N LYS A 121 10.89 3.46 -16.26
CA LYS A 121 11.60 3.52 -17.55
C LYS A 121 12.42 2.26 -17.77
N ALA A 122 12.61 1.92 -19.04
CA ALA A 122 13.47 0.83 -19.45
C ALA A 122 14.90 1.02 -18.88
N PRO A 123 15.55 -0.06 -18.43
CA PRO A 123 16.94 -0.04 -17.98
C PRO A 123 17.89 0.60 -19.01
N ARG A 124 18.91 1.32 -18.52
CA ARG A 124 19.93 2.01 -19.36
C ARG A 124 21.34 1.50 -19.04
N PRO A 125 22.26 1.47 -20.02
CA PRO A 125 23.61 0.99 -19.79
C PRO A 125 24.27 1.82 -18.68
N THR A 126 24.97 1.17 -17.75
CA THR A 126 25.80 1.87 -16.76
C THR A 126 27.19 2.19 -17.32
N GLY A 127 27.68 1.35 -18.22
CA GLY A 127 28.93 1.53 -18.94
C GLY A 127 28.71 2.02 -20.38
N SER A 128 29.69 1.72 -21.26
CA SER A 128 29.59 2.03 -22.68
C SER A 128 28.91 0.91 -23.45
N TYR A 129 28.63 1.13 -24.74
CA TYR A 129 28.15 0.07 -25.61
C TYR A 129 28.80 0.15 -26.99
N ILE A 130 29.11 -1.01 -27.56
CA ILE A 130 29.69 -1.16 -28.89
C ILE A 130 28.59 -1.68 -29.82
N LYS A 131 28.30 -0.95 -30.91
CA LYS A 131 27.32 -1.40 -31.90
C LYS A 131 27.81 -2.67 -32.60
N TRP A 132 26.88 -3.58 -32.86
CA TRP A 132 27.15 -4.76 -33.70
C TRP A 132 27.53 -4.34 -35.12
N ALA A 133 28.53 -4.98 -35.71
CA ALA A 133 28.86 -4.81 -37.13
C ALA A 133 27.80 -5.47 -38.02
N SER A 134 27.28 -6.62 -37.59
CA SER A 134 26.10 -7.24 -38.17
C SER A 134 25.28 -7.98 -37.11
N LYS A 135 23.97 -8.09 -37.34
CA LYS A 135 23.02 -8.83 -36.51
C LYS A 135 22.06 -9.57 -37.42
N SER A 136 21.86 -10.87 -37.20
CA SER A 136 20.94 -11.68 -38.00
C SER A 136 19.49 -11.29 -37.73
N ASP A 137 18.67 -11.25 -38.78
CA ASP A 137 17.23 -10.93 -38.66
C ASP A 137 16.41 -12.07 -38.04
N LYS A 138 16.93 -13.30 -38.12
CA LYS A 138 16.31 -14.51 -37.58
C LYS A 138 17.28 -15.22 -36.64
N LYS A 139 16.72 -15.97 -35.69
CA LYS A 139 17.50 -16.89 -34.85
C LYS A 139 18.01 -18.03 -35.70
N VAL A 140 19.30 -18.31 -35.60
CA VAL A 140 19.97 -19.43 -36.28
C VAL A 140 20.08 -20.59 -35.31
N GLU A 141 19.89 -21.81 -35.81
CA GLU A 141 20.09 -23.03 -35.04
C GLU A 141 21.57 -23.38 -35.00
N ILE A 142 22.11 -23.52 -33.79
CA ILE A 142 23.51 -23.78 -33.52
C ILE A 142 23.58 -25.04 -32.66
N GLU A 143 24.49 -25.94 -33.00
CA GLU A 143 24.78 -27.13 -32.21
C GLU A 143 26.03 -26.87 -31.37
N TYR A 144 25.91 -26.98 -30.04
CA TYR A 144 27.02 -26.81 -29.11
C TYR A 144 27.01 -27.97 -28.10
N GLN A 145 28.10 -28.73 -28.05
CA GLN A 145 28.24 -29.91 -27.17
C GLN A 145 27.04 -30.88 -27.26
N GLY A 146 26.54 -31.13 -28.48
CA GLY A 146 25.40 -32.03 -28.74
C GLY A 146 24.02 -31.46 -28.37
N LYS A 147 23.93 -30.21 -27.93
CA LYS A 147 22.66 -29.50 -27.70
C LYS A 147 22.37 -28.54 -28.84
N LYS A 148 21.16 -28.63 -29.41
CA LYS A 148 20.65 -27.69 -30.41
C LYS A 148 20.03 -26.48 -29.70
N MET A 149 20.51 -25.28 -30.04
CA MET A 149 20.01 -24.02 -29.49
C MET A 149 19.75 -23.02 -30.61
N LYS A 150 18.77 -22.13 -30.43
CA LYS A 150 18.44 -21.08 -31.40
C LYS A 150 18.80 -19.72 -30.82
N ARG A 151 19.75 -19.01 -31.46
CA ARG A 151 20.17 -17.67 -31.02
C ARG A 151 20.34 -16.70 -32.18
N THR A 152 20.27 -15.43 -31.86
CA THR A 152 20.60 -14.33 -32.78
C THR A 152 22.12 -14.28 -32.95
N VAL A 153 22.59 -14.31 -34.20
CA VAL A 153 24.02 -14.26 -34.50
C VAL A 153 24.41 -12.80 -34.70
N VAL A 154 25.48 -12.37 -34.02
CA VAL A 154 26.03 -11.02 -34.14
C VAL A 154 27.52 -11.08 -34.42
N ARG A 155 28.03 -10.08 -35.14
CA ARG A 155 29.47 -9.85 -35.30
C ARG A 155 29.89 -8.57 -34.62
N LEU A 156 31.00 -8.63 -33.89
CA LEU A 156 31.70 -7.47 -33.36
C LEU A 156 32.39 -6.70 -34.49
N PRO A 157 32.55 -5.37 -34.35
CA PRO A 157 33.37 -4.57 -35.28
C PRO A 157 34.84 -4.97 -35.20
N ASP A 158 35.61 -4.65 -36.23
CA ASP A 158 37.04 -5.03 -36.36
C ASP A 158 37.86 -4.64 -35.13
N SER A 159 37.56 -3.49 -34.51
CA SER A 159 38.20 -3.03 -33.28
C SER A 159 38.08 -3.99 -32.09
N HIS A 160 37.08 -4.88 -32.09
CA HIS A 160 36.78 -5.82 -31.02
C HIS A 160 36.63 -7.28 -31.52
N ALA A 161 37.06 -7.57 -32.75
CA ALA A 161 36.94 -8.90 -33.34
C ALA A 161 37.65 -9.99 -32.52
N HIS A 162 38.72 -9.64 -31.80
CA HIS A 162 39.46 -10.54 -30.91
C HIS A 162 38.62 -11.10 -29.75
N LEU A 163 37.47 -10.49 -29.43
CA LEU A 163 36.56 -10.96 -28.38
C LEU A 163 35.46 -11.90 -28.90
N GLN A 164 35.31 -12.06 -30.21
CA GLN A 164 34.16 -12.75 -30.82
C GLN A 164 34.07 -14.21 -30.39
N GLU A 165 35.19 -14.94 -30.41
CA GLU A 165 35.23 -16.36 -30.03
C GLU A 165 34.85 -16.56 -28.56
N ASN A 166 35.48 -15.81 -27.66
CA ASN A 166 35.17 -15.84 -26.23
C ASN A 166 33.71 -15.46 -25.94
N MET A 167 33.15 -14.48 -26.67
CA MET A 167 31.75 -14.10 -26.56
C MET A 167 30.84 -15.24 -26.99
N ASP A 168 31.11 -15.84 -28.16
CA ASP A 168 30.29 -16.91 -28.71
C ASP A 168 30.29 -18.15 -27.82
N GLU A 169 31.45 -18.52 -27.26
CA GLU A 169 31.59 -19.58 -26.27
C GLU A 169 30.80 -19.27 -25.00
N PHE A 170 30.92 -18.05 -24.46
CA PHE A 170 30.19 -17.61 -23.28
C PHE A 170 28.68 -17.70 -23.48
N LEU A 171 28.17 -17.21 -24.60
CA LEU A 171 26.74 -17.24 -24.93
C LEU A 171 26.23 -18.68 -25.08
N ASN A 172 26.99 -19.56 -25.73
CA ASN A 172 26.61 -20.97 -25.90
C ASN A 172 26.58 -21.71 -24.56
N LYS A 173 27.63 -21.55 -23.75
CA LYS A 173 27.75 -22.18 -22.43
C LYS A 173 26.60 -21.81 -21.50
N ASN A 174 26.14 -20.55 -21.56
CA ASN A 174 25.09 -20.04 -20.69
C ASN A 174 23.67 -20.06 -21.33
N GLY A 175 23.53 -20.54 -22.57
CA GLY A 175 22.23 -20.59 -23.26
C GLY A 175 21.60 -19.22 -23.53
N LEU A 176 22.41 -18.19 -23.73
CA LEU A 176 21.96 -16.79 -23.84
C LEU A 176 21.68 -16.38 -25.29
N ASP A 177 20.77 -15.43 -25.45
CA ASP A 177 20.44 -14.79 -26.73
C ASP A 177 20.82 -13.30 -26.73
N VAL A 178 21.07 -12.73 -27.91
CA VAL A 178 21.49 -11.35 -28.07
C VAL A 178 20.29 -10.43 -28.30
N THR A 179 19.71 -9.95 -27.21
CA THR A 179 18.53 -9.06 -27.26
C THR A 179 18.88 -7.58 -27.41
N THR A 180 20.14 -7.21 -27.22
CA THR A 180 20.61 -5.81 -27.21
C THR A 180 20.95 -5.30 -28.62
N SER A 181 21.03 -3.97 -28.76
CA SER A 181 21.47 -3.29 -29.98
C SER A 181 23.00 -3.18 -30.11
N GLY A 182 23.75 -3.59 -29.08
CA GLY A 182 25.20 -3.62 -29.05
C GLY A 182 25.73 -4.41 -27.84
N LEU A 183 27.03 -4.71 -27.85
CA LEU A 183 27.74 -5.27 -26.70
C LEU A 183 27.84 -4.23 -25.60
N LEU A 184 27.33 -4.53 -24.41
CA LEU A 184 27.54 -3.70 -23.23
C LEU A 184 28.97 -3.90 -22.72
N VAL A 185 29.63 -2.80 -22.33
CA VAL A 185 31.01 -2.81 -21.86
C VAL A 185 31.11 -2.07 -20.53
N ASP A 186 31.78 -2.69 -19.57
CA ASP A 186 32.04 -2.20 -18.21
C ASP A 186 30.78 -1.90 -17.39
N GLY A 187 29.70 -2.64 -17.66
CA GLY A 187 28.57 -2.73 -16.74
C GLY A 187 27.26 -3.18 -17.37
N PRO A 188 26.30 -3.61 -16.53
CA PRO A 188 25.00 -4.08 -16.99
C PRO A 188 24.07 -2.91 -17.39
N TYR A 189 22.86 -3.26 -17.80
CA TYR A 189 21.75 -2.32 -17.77
C TYR A 189 21.29 -2.11 -16.32
N ALA A 190 20.97 -0.87 -15.94
CA ALA A 190 20.38 -0.54 -14.65
C ALA A 190 19.19 0.41 -14.76
N VAL A 191 18.26 0.29 -13.82
CA VAL A 191 17.17 1.26 -13.62
C VAL A 191 17.61 2.28 -12.58
N ARG A 192 18.06 3.44 -13.05
CA ARG A 192 18.61 4.51 -12.19
C ARG A 192 18.00 5.86 -12.55
N PRO A 193 17.14 6.44 -11.69
CA PRO A 193 16.70 7.82 -11.84
C PRO A 193 17.90 8.77 -11.95
N LYS A 194 17.80 9.84 -12.73
CA LYS A 194 18.89 10.84 -12.76
C LYS A 194 18.83 11.69 -11.50
N VAL A 195 19.99 12.02 -10.94
CA VAL A 195 20.08 12.89 -9.77
C VAL A 195 21.32 13.78 -9.87
N LYS A 196 21.19 15.02 -9.40
CA LYS A 196 22.31 15.94 -9.17
C LYS A 196 22.44 16.16 -7.67
N ILE A 197 23.65 15.97 -7.15
CA ILE A 197 23.98 16.14 -5.75
C ILE A 197 25.09 17.17 -5.69
N LYS A 198 24.92 18.20 -4.87
CA LYS A 198 25.89 19.30 -4.73
C LYS A 198 26.06 19.66 -3.26
N ALA A 199 26.87 18.88 -2.56
CA ALA A 199 27.16 19.08 -1.15
C ALA A 199 28.29 20.09 -0.89
N ASP A 200 29.09 20.40 -1.91
CA ASP A 200 30.36 21.12 -1.83
C ASP A 200 30.27 22.64 -1.98
N SER A 201 29.12 23.17 -2.39
CA SER A 201 28.98 24.60 -2.67
C SER A 201 28.19 25.33 -1.59
N GLU A 202 28.86 26.25 -0.90
CA GLU A 202 28.18 27.45 -0.41
C GLU A 202 27.45 28.11 -1.60
N VAL A 203 26.23 28.58 -1.38
CA VAL A 203 25.40 29.22 -2.42
C VAL A 203 26.09 30.51 -2.86
N LYS A 204 26.95 30.43 -3.89
CA LYS A 204 27.71 31.59 -4.39
C LYS A 204 26.82 32.60 -5.11
N LYS A 205 25.78 32.12 -5.81
CA LYS A 205 24.80 32.95 -6.53
C LYS A 205 23.45 32.22 -6.62
N THR A 206 22.43 32.77 -5.98
CA THR A 206 21.06 32.23 -6.01
C THR A 206 20.51 32.26 -7.44
N SER A 207 20.16 31.09 -7.98
CA SER A 207 19.54 30.96 -9.30
C SER A 207 18.02 31.17 -9.26
N GLY A 208 17.41 30.99 -8.09
CA GLY A 208 16.00 31.20 -7.81
C GLY A 208 15.59 30.50 -6.51
N HIS A 209 14.28 30.40 -6.29
CA HIS A 209 13.70 29.71 -5.14
C HIS A 209 13.10 28.36 -5.58
N CYS A 210 13.20 27.36 -4.71
CA CYS A 210 12.57 26.07 -4.94
C CYS A 210 11.04 26.19 -4.81
N TYR A 211 10.30 25.70 -5.79
CA TYR A 211 8.83 25.66 -5.75
C TYR A 211 8.28 24.87 -4.55
N LEU A 212 8.93 23.77 -4.15
CA LEU A 212 8.40 22.89 -3.11
C LEU A 212 8.75 23.34 -1.69
N CYS A 213 9.98 23.81 -1.45
CA CYS A 213 10.42 24.17 -0.10
C CYS A 213 10.62 25.68 0.12
N GLY A 214 10.46 26.51 -0.91
CA GLY A 214 10.66 27.96 -0.85
C GLY A 214 12.12 28.40 -0.66
N GLN A 215 13.06 27.49 -0.43
CA GLN A 215 14.46 27.83 -0.14
C GLN A 215 15.20 28.34 -1.39
N PRO A 216 16.11 29.32 -1.24
CA PRO A 216 16.98 29.74 -2.34
C PRO A 216 17.93 28.60 -2.73
N SER A 217 18.19 28.46 -4.03
CA SER A 217 19.10 27.44 -4.57
C SER A 217 19.89 27.98 -5.76
N ASP A 218 21.15 27.58 -5.87
CA ASP A 218 22.00 27.80 -7.04
C ASP A 218 21.84 26.70 -8.10
N VAL A 219 21.30 25.54 -7.71
CA VAL A 219 20.94 24.44 -8.60
C VAL A 219 19.44 24.22 -8.58
N LEU A 220 18.82 24.45 -9.73
CA LEU A 220 17.40 24.24 -9.96
C LEU A 220 17.20 23.30 -11.14
N GLU A 221 16.23 22.39 -11.01
CA GLU A 221 15.82 21.44 -12.04
C GLU A 221 14.33 21.56 -12.29
N GLU A 222 13.87 21.21 -13.48
CA GLU A 222 12.44 21.13 -13.77
C GLU A 222 11.79 20.05 -12.89
N ALA A 223 10.69 20.40 -12.23
CA ALA A 223 9.92 19.45 -11.47
C ALA A 223 9.40 18.33 -12.38
N SER A 224 9.49 17.09 -11.90
CA SER A 224 9.07 15.92 -12.65
C SER A 224 8.45 14.87 -11.73
N GLN A 225 7.91 13.82 -12.34
CA GLN A 225 7.34 12.66 -11.63
C GLN A 225 8.36 12.01 -10.69
N THR A 226 9.66 12.15 -10.98
CA THR A 226 10.74 11.62 -10.13
C THR A 226 10.93 12.39 -8.82
N THR A 227 10.33 13.58 -8.71
CA THR A 227 10.34 14.42 -7.51
C THR A 227 9.05 14.22 -6.73
N PHE A 228 7.90 14.26 -7.41
CA PHE A 228 6.58 14.06 -6.83
C PHE A 228 5.63 13.48 -7.89
N PRO A 229 4.93 12.35 -7.65
CA PRO A 229 4.19 11.65 -8.70
C PRO A 229 2.99 12.40 -9.28
N LEU A 230 2.46 13.41 -8.58
CA LEU A 230 1.39 14.25 -9.15
C LEU A 230 1.91 15.29 -10.16
N ILE A 231 3.23 15.47 -10.25
CA ILE A 231 3.86 16.33 -11.25
C ILE A 231 4.22 15.48 -12.48
N THR A 232 3.33 15.42 -13.48
CA THR A 232 3.47 14.53 -14.65
C THR A 232 4.41 15.06 -15.76
N GLY A 233 5.44 15.83 -15.37
CA GLY A 233 6.42 16.43 -16.27
C GLY A 233 6.13 17.91 -16.58
N THR A 234 6.94 18.52 -17.44
CA THR A 234 6.89 19.96 -17.72
C THR A 234 5.52 20.45 -18.16
N SER A 235 4.83 19.71 -19.03
CA SER A 235 3.46 20.02 -19.47
C SER A 235 2.41 19.79 -18.38
N GLY A 236 2.60 18.80 -17.50
CA GLY A 236 1.68 18.51 -16.40
C GLY A 236 1.67 19.60 -15.34
N VAL A 237 2.81 20.25 -15.10
CA VAL A 237 2.92 21.39 -14.19
C VAL A 237 2.14 22.61 -14.70
N LEU A 238 2.10 22.82 -16.03
CA LEU A 238 1.36 23.93 -16.64
C LEU A 238 -0.13 23.89 -16.31
N SER A 239 -0.70 22.70 -16.13
CA SER A 239 -2.13 22.52 -15.82
C SER A 239 -2.49 22.84 -14.37
N PHE A 240 -1.52 22.83 -13.44
CA PHE A 240 -1.72 23.21 -12.04
C PHE A 240 -1.32 24.66 -11.75
N ASN A 241 -0.61 25.31 -12.66
CA ASN A 241 -0.29 26.72 -12.58
C ASN A 241 -1.41 27.51 -13.28
N SER A 242 -2.18 28.29 -12.51
CA SER A 242 -3.33 29.07 -12.99
C SER A 242 -2.99 30.08 -14.10
N MET A 243 -1.70 30.32 -14.36
CA MET A 243 -1.20 31.24 -15.39
C MET A 243 -0.42 30.55 -16.53
N ALA A 244 -0.39 29.21 -16.59
CA ALA A 244 0.29 28.41 -17.63
C ALA A 244 1.74 28.86 -17.94
N GLN A 245 2.46 29.33 -16.92
CA GLN A 245 3.87 29.77 -17.04
C GLN A 245 4.85 28.59 -17.06
N ASN A 246 6.15 28.86 -17.25
CA ASN A 246 7.20 27.83 -17.29
C ASN A 246 7.10 26.78 -16.17
N PRO A 247 7.57 25.54 -16.41
CA PRO A 247 7.56 24.48 -15.41
C PRO A 247 8.24 24.90 -14.12
N GLU A 248 7.57 24.61 -13.00
CA GLU A 248 8.08 24.89 -11.67
C GLU A 248 9.45 24.24 -11.45
N LYS A 249 10.38 25.02 -10.91
CA LYS A 249 11.74 24.57 -10.66
C LYS A 249 11.91 24.15 -9.21
N VAL A 250 12.58 23.02 -8.99
CA VAL A 250 12.86 22.47 -7.66
C VAL A 250 14.36 22.44 -7.39
N CYS A 251 14.75 22.65 -6.13
CA CYS A 251 16.15 22.51 -5.74
C CYS A 251 16.59 21.04 -5.78
N TRP A 252 17.91 20.85 -5.91
CA TRP A 252 18.50 19.52 -5.94
C TRP A 252 18.14 18.68 -4.70
N LYS A 253 18.00 19.29 -3.52
CA LYS A 253 17.62 18.60 -2.27
C LYS A 253 16.22 17.99 -2.37
N CYS A 254 15.22 18.76 -2.82
CA CYS A 254 13.85 18.24 -3.02
C CYS A 254 13.80 17.17 -4.12
N SER A 255 14.51 17.39 -5.24
CA SER A 255 14.66 16.38 -6.30
C SER A 255 15.31 15.09 -5.79
N PHE A 256 16.29 15.20 -4.89
CA PHE A 256 17.00 14.08 -4.28
C PHE A 256 16.10 13.29 -3.33
N ILE A 257 15.52 13.92 -2.30
CA ILE A 257 14.69 13.23 -1.29
C ILE A 257 13.42 12.63 -1.88
N GLY A 258 12.84 13.21 -2.94
CA GLY A 258 11.66 12.65 -3.62
C GLY A 258 11.87 11.24 -4.19
N LYS A 259 13.13 10.79 -4.34
CA LYS A 259 13.49 9.43 -4.77
C LYS A 259 13.59 8.43 -3.62
N PHE A 260 13.72 8.91 -2.37
CA PHE A 260 13.88 8.05 -1.19
C PHE A 260 12.57 7.55 -0.60
N VAL A 261 11.42 8.00 -1.13
CA VAL A 261 10.08 7.63 -0.67
C VAL A 261 9.81 6.12 -0.60
N PRO A 262 10.30 5.27 -1.53
CA PRO A 262 10.12 3.82 -1.44
C PRO A 262 10.66 3.21 -0.14
N ALA A 263 11.64 3.85 0.51
CA ALA A 263 12.25 3.32 1.73
C ALA A 263 11.40 3.49 2.99
N ASN A 264 10.34 4.30 2.95
CA ASN A 264 9.43 4.55 4.09
C ASN A 264 7.98 4.12 3.83
N GLY A 265 7.64 3.80 2.59
CA GLY A 265 6.25 3.50 2.22
C GLY A 265 5.94 2.01 2.17
N PHE A 266 4.68 1.68 2.43
CA PHE A 266 4.11 0.36 2.20
C PHE A 266 3.35 0.34 0.88
N TYR A 267 3.25 -0.81 0.23
CA TYR A 267 2.51 -0.98 -1.00
C TYR A 267 1.93 -2.37 -1.20
N TYR A 268 0.85 -2.39 -1.97
CA TYR A 268 0.18 -3.58 -2.47
C TYR A 268 -0.22 -3.35 -3.93
N THR A 269 0.09 -4.30 -4.81
CA THR A 269 -0.25 -4.23 -6.23
C THR A 269 -1.30 -5.27 -6.59
N ASN A 270 -2.24 -4.88 -7.45
CA ASN A 270 -3.21 -5.79 -8.03
C ASN A 270 -3.48 -5.40 -9.49
N GLY A 271 -3.00 -6.22 -10.42
CA GLY A 271 -3.03 -5.91 -11.84
C GLY A 271 -2.28 -4.60 -12.13
N ASP A 272 -2.96 -3.65 -12.78
CA ASP A 272 -2.41 -2.32 -13.07
C ASP A 272 -2.50 -1.34 -11.90
N ASN A 273 -3.13 -1.73 -10.77
CA ASN A 273 -3.32 -0.86 -9.62
C ASN A 273 -2.19 -1.05 -8.61
N ILE A 274 -1.73 0.06 -8.03
CA ILE A 274 -0.85 0.10 -6.88
C ILE A 274 -1.47 0.96 -5.78
N PHE A 275 -1.56 0.40 -4.59
CA PHE A 275 -2.03 1.05 -3.38
C PHE A 275 -0.82 1.26 -2.48
N THR A 276 -0.66 2.47 -1.95
CA THR A 276 0.52 2.87 -1.18
C THR A 276 0.12 3.60 0.08
N PHE A 277 0.90 3.41 1.13
CA PHE A 277 0.64 3.93 2.47
C PHE A 277 1.91 4.56 3.01
N PHE A 278 1.86 5.85 3.33
CA PHE A 278 2.99 6.60 3.87
C PHE A 278 2.71 7.02 5.31
N PRO A 279 3.45 6.47 6.30
CA PRO A 279 3.38 6.96 7.67
C PRO A 279 3.75 8.44 7.72
N TYR A 280 2.96 9.23 8.44
CA TYR A 280 3.17 10.67 8.53
C TYR A 280 2.79 11.21 9.91
N ALA A 281 3.53 12.20 10.39
CA ALA A 281 3.19 12.95 11.58
C ALA A 281 3.61 14.41 11.39
N SER A 282 3.06 15.31 12.21
CA SER A 282 3.48 16.72 12.20
C SER A 282 4.96 16.87 12.59
N SER A 283 5.48 16.00 13.47
CA SER A 283 6.86 15.98 13.95
C SER A 283 7.76 14.99 13.21
N LEU A 284 8.93 15.45 12.76
CA LEU A 284 9.97 14.60 12.17
C LEU A 284 10.46 13.55 13.16
N GLU A 285 10.63 13.92 14.43
CA GLU A 285 11.07 13.01 15.49
C GLU A 285 10.11 11.83 15.62
N LYS A 286 8.79 12.10 15.63
CA LYS A 286 7.77 11.05 15.63
C LYS A 286 7.92 10.13 14.42
N MET A 287 8.05 10.69 13.20
CA MET A 287 8.20 9.89 11.98
C MET A 287 9.46 9.01 12.01
N LEU A 288 10.57 9.49 12.56
CA LEU A 288 11.81 8.73 12.71
C LEU A 288 11.69 7.60 13.75
N ASN A 289 10.96 7.85 14.84
CA ASN A 289 10.76 6.89 15.94
C ASN A 289 9.84 5.74 15.53
N VAL A 290 8.77 6.01 14.80
CA VAL A 290 7.80 4.98 14.38
C VAL A 290 8.28 4.15 13.19
N TYR A 291 9.31 4.59 12.46
CA TYR A 291 9.84 3.89 11.29
C TYR A 291 10.15 2.41 11.57
N ALA A 292 11.04 2.13 12.52
CA ALA A 292 11.47 0.75 12.78
C ALA A 292 10.30 -0.13 13.28
N PRO A 293 9.50 0.30 14.27
CA PRO A 293 8.31 -0.46 14.68
C PRO A 293 7.33 -0.76 13.55
N LEU A 294 7.03 0.20 12.66
CA LEU A 294 6.10 -0.03 11.56
C LEU A 294 6.68 -0.99 10.52
N HIS A 295 7.98 -0.88 10.22
CA HIS A 295 8.65 -1.76 9.26
C HIS A 295 8.85 -3.19 9.77
N GLU A 296 8.58 -3.50 11.06
CA GLU A 296 8.43 -4.89 11.54
C GLU A 296 7.29 -5.62 10.82
N ALA A 297 6.30 -4.90 10.28
CA ALA A 297 5.19 -5.51 9.55
C ALA A 297 5.54 -5.96 8.13
N GLU A 298 6.71 -5.54 7.60
CA GLU A 298 7.09 -5.80 6.23
C GLU A 298 7.25 -7.30 5.95
N THR A 299 6.99 -7.67 4.70
CA THR A 299 7.13 -9.04 4.21
C THR A 299 7.71 -8.98 2.81
N LYS A 300 8.65 -9.89 2.51
CA LYS A 300 9.31 -9.93 1.22
C LYS A 300 8.52 -10.82 0.26
N ASP A 301 7.80 -10.22 -0.67
CA ASP A 301 7.27 -10.94 -1.83
C ASP A 301 8.40 -11.14 -2.87
N PRO A 302 8.71 -12.37 -3.31
CA PRO A 302 9.76 -12.62 -4.29
C PRO A 302 9.54 -11.94 -5.65
N ASN A 303 8.30 -11.53 -5.96
CA ASN A 303 7.95 -10.84 -7.19
C ASN A 303 7.64 -9.35 -6.99
N TYR A 304 7.83 -8.83 -5.77
CA TYR A 304 7.59 -7.45 -5.40
C TYR A 304 6.17 -6.95 -5.71
N PHE A 305 5.17 -7.80 -5.54
CA PHE A 305 3.77 -7.39 -5.65
C PHE A 305 3.29 -6.63 -4.41
N TYR A 306 3.90 -6.87 -3.25
CA TYR A 306 3.59 -6.20 -2.00
C TYR A 306 4.82 -6.20 -1.09
N ASN A 307 4.90 -5.26 -0.16
CA ASN A 307 5.85 -5.32 0.96
C ASN A 307 5.18 -5.54 2.31
N PHE A 308 3.88 -5.83 2.34
CA PHE A 308 3.17 -6.32 3.52
C PHE A 308 2.20 -7.42 3.10
N ASP A 309 2.10 -8.47 3.91
CA ASP A 309 1.07 -9.51 3.75
C ASP A 309 0.00 -9.31 4.81
N HIS A 310 -1.25 -9.14 4.35
CA HIS A 310 -2.40 -8.94 5.22
C HIS A 310 -2.98 -10.24 5.78
N GLY A 311 -2.70 -11.40 5.20
CA GLY A 311 -3.08 -12.71 5.76
C GLY A 311 -4.59 -12.92 5.96
N ILE A 312 -5.44 -12.12 5.28
CA ILE A 312 -6.92 -12.19 5.33
C ILE A 312 -7.45 -13.14 4.23
N GLY A 313 -6.68 -13.38 3.16
CA GLY A 313 -7.10 -14.18 2.00
C GLY A 313 -8.22 -13.53 1.17
N GLY A 314 -8.45 -14.04 -0.04
CA GLY A 314 -9.53 -13.58 -0.93
C GLY A 314 -9.15 -12.43 -1.88
N TYR A 315 -10.16 -11.87 -2.54
CA TYR A 315 -10.04 -10.92 -3.65
C TYR A 315 -9.94 -9.47 -3.17
N PHE A 316 -8.79 -8.80 -3.16
CA PHE A 316 -8.67 -7.38 -2.77
C PHE A 316 -8.38 -6.50 -3.98
N HIS A 317 -9.36 -5.71 -4.42
CA HIS A 317 -9.34 -4.94 -5.66
C HIS A 317 -9.37 -3.42 -5.44
N HIS A 318 -9.96 -2.96 -4.33
CA HIS A 318 -10.32 -1.55 -4.15
C HIS A 318 -9.58 -0.87 -3.00
N SER A 319 -9.50 0.46 -3.07
CA SER A 319 -8.68 1.28 -2.17
C SER A 319 -9.03 1.14 -0.68
N PHE A 320 -10.32 1.17 -0.31
CA PHE A 320 -10.70 1.20 1.11
C PHE A 320 -10.59 -0.16 1.78
N GLU A 321 -10.88 -1.26 1.06
CA GLU A 321 -10.67 -2.61 1.60
C GLU A 321 -9.19 -2.95 1.77
N ILE A 322 -8.32 -2.52 0.85
CA ILE A 322 -6.87 -2.70 0.98
C ILE A 322 -6.33 -1.80 2.10
N THR A 323 -6.85 -0.58 2.25
CA THR A 323 -6.51 0.31 3.38
C THR A 323 -6.89 -0.31 4.72
N PHE A 324 -8.10 -0.87 4.82
CA PHE A 324 -8.54 -1.59 6.00
C PHE A 324 -7.59 -2.77 6.30
N ALA A 325 -7.27 -3.57 5.28
CA ALA A 325 -6.38 -4.73 5.42
C ALA A 325 -4.96 -4.32 5.85
N PHE A 326 -4.42 -3.24 5.29
CA PHE A 326 -3.14 -2.67 5.68
C PHE A 326 -3.12 -2.27 7.16
N LEU A 327 -4.11 -1.48 7.60
CA LEU A 327 -4.21 -1.05 9.00
C LEU A 327 -4.40 -2.25 9.93
N TYR A 328 -5.24 -3.22 9.56
CA TYR A 328 -5.40 -4.47 10.32
C TYR A 328 -4.08 -5.25 10.43
N THR A 329 -3.25 -5.24 9.39
CA THR A 329 -1.91 -5.87 9.41
C THR A 329 -0.99 -5.20 10.42
N LEU A 330 -0.97 -3.86 10.43
CA LEU A 330 -0.18 -3.10 11.41
C LEU A 330 -0.67 -3.37 12.83
N TYR A 331 -1.99 -3.44 13.05
CA TYR A 331 -2.56 -3.79 14.34
C TYR A 331 -2.05 -5.15 14.83
N GLN A 332 -2.15 -6.20 14.00
CA GLN A 332 -1.73 -7.55 14.38
C GLN A 332 -0.21 -7.64 14.61
N LYS A 333 0.60 -7.11 13.70
CA LYS A 333 2.07 -7.32 13.73
C LYS A 333 2.80 -6.34 14.64
N VAL A 334 2.33 -5.10 14.74
CA VAL A 334 3.08 -4.01 15.42
C VAL A 334 2.45 -3.67 16.75
N VAL A 335 1.12 -3.50 16.80
CA VAL A 335 0.44 -3.05 18.02
C VAL A 335 0.24 -4.20 19.01
N LYS A 336 -0.14 -5.37 18.49
CA LYS A 336 -0.54 -6.53 19.30
C LYS A 336 0.63 -7.46 19.69
N LYS A 337 1.71 -7.49 18.89
CA LYS A 337 2.90 -8.37 18.96
C LYS A 337 2.81 -9.57 19.93
N GLU A 338 2.75 -10.77 19.35
CA GLU A 338 2.80 -12.05 20.06
C GLU A 338 4.04 -12.13 20.99
N ARG A 339 3.82 -12.19 22.31
CA ARG A 339 4.85 -12.58 23.27
C ARG A 339 4.86 -14.09 23.44
N GLY A 340 5.37 -14.81 22.43
CA GLY A 340 5.53 -16.26 22.50
C GLY A 340 4.22 -17.05 22.58
N ASN A 341 4.33 -18.37 22.48
CA ASN A 341 3.22 -19.29 22.22
C ASN A 341 2.27 -19.57 23.41
N GLU A 342 2.39 -18.90 24.56
CA GLU A 342 1.73 -19.37 25.80
C GLU A 342 0.87 -18.34 26.55
N GLU A 343 0.84 -17.04 26.17
CA GLU A 343 -0.02 -16.05 26.83
C GLU A 343 -1.10 -15.48 25.89
N PRO A 344 -2.33 -15.24 26.41
CA PRO A 344 -3.36 -14.57 25.62
C PRO A 344 -2.86 -13.19 25.20
N VAL A 345 -2.97 -12.92 23.90
CA VAL A 345 -2.37 -11.73 23.30
C VAL A 345 -3.12 -10.47 23.75
N VAL A 346 -2.54 -9.73 24.69
CA VAL A 346 -3.11 -8.48 25.22
C VAL A 346 -2.51 -7.27 24.48
N LEU A 347 -3.37 -6.30 24.16
CA LEU A 347 -2.95 -5.01 23.61
C LEU A 347 -2.01 -4.30 24.58
N ASP A 348 -0.79 -4.00 24.12
CA ASP A 348 0.16 -3.18 24.88
C ASP A 348 -0.23 -1.70 24.75
N TRP A 349 -0.95 -1.18 25.74
CA TRP A 349 -1.47 0.20 25.74
C TRP A 349 -0.37 1.25 25.76
N ASP A 350 0.76 0.98 26.43
CA ASP A 350 1.89 1.89 26.47
C ASP A 350 2.56 1.97 25.09
N ARG A 351 2.75 0.81 24.44
CA ARG A 351 3.25 0.75 23.06
C ARG A 351 2.28 1.39 22.08
N PHE A 352 0.98 1.16 22.24
CA PHE A 352 -0.05 1.81 21.44
C PHE A 352 0.02 3.33 21.57
N TYR A 353 0.07 3.84 22.80
CA TYR A 353 0.18 5.28 23.07
C TYR A 353 1.47 5.86 22.49
N ALA A 354 2.61 5.21 22.72
CA ALA A 354 3.92 5.60 22.20
C ALA A 354 3.95 5.62 20.66
N LEU A 355 3.30 4.64 20.01
CA LEU A 355 3.28 4.52 18.55
C LEU A 355 2.33 5.54 17.92
N ILE A 356 1.14 5.74 18.48
CA ILE A 356 0.05 6.46 17.81
C ILE A 356 -0.08 7.91 18.25
N ILE A 357 0.15 8.22 19.54
CA ILE A 357 -0.23 9.52 20.12
C ILE A 357 0.99 10.31 20.62
N ASP A 358 1.95 9.63 21.28
CA ASP A 358 3.08 10.30 21.92
C ASP A 358 3.82 11.23 20.96
N LYS A 359 4.18 12.44 21.42
CA LYS A 359 4.77 13.57 20.66
C LYS A 359 3.89 14.15 19.54
N ALA A 360 3.34 13.32 18.67
CA ALA A 360 2.44 13.70 17.59
C ALA A 360 1.56 12.51 17.14
N VAL A 361 0.38 12.82 16.62
CA VAL A 361 -0.54 11.81 16.07
C VAL A 361 0.05 11.21 14.80
N LEU A 362 0.09 9.87 14.75
CA LEU A 362 0.45 9.12 13.55
C LEU A 362 -0.75 9.07 12.59
N GLU A 363 -0.54 9.55 11.37
CA GLU A 363 -1.47 9.48 10.25
C GLU A 363 -0.89 8.62 9.12
N PHE A 364 -1.71 8.26 8.13
CA PHE A 364 -1.24 7.63 6.91
C PHE A 364 -1.76 8.36 5.68
N PHE A 365 -0.87 8.77 4.78
CA PHE A 365 -1.29 9.17 3.44
C PHE A 365 -1.53 7.92 2.60
N VAL A 366 -2.78 7.73 2.19
CA VAL A 366 -3.24 6.63 1.35
C VAL A 366 -3.29 7.12 -0.08
N MET A 367 -2.56 6.46 -0.97
CA MET A 367 -2.54 6.79 -2.39
C MET A 367 -2.77 5.54 -3.24
N HIS A 368 -3.73 5.63 -4.16
CA HIS A 368 -3.98 4.65 -5.21
C HIS A 368 -3.58 5.24 -6.55
N ALA A 369 -2.70 4.55 -7.26
CA ALA A 369 -2.34 4.87 -8.63
C ALA A 369 -2.62 3.68 -9.56
N ARG A 370 -2.87 3.98 -10.84
CA ARG A 370 -3.06 2.98 -11.89
C ARG A 370 -2.06 3.21 -13.00
N LYS A 371 -1.48 2.12 -13.51
CA LYS A 371 -0.57 2.15 -14.65
C LYS A 371 -1.33 2.54 -15.92
N GLU A 372 -0.79 3.52 -16.64
CA GLU A 372 -1.30 4.01 -17.93
C GLU A 372 -0.12 4.10 -18.90
N GLY A 373 0.11 3.02 -19.67
CA GLY A 373 1.31 2.88 -20.48
C GLY A 373 2.59 2.83 -19.64
N ASN A 374 3.47 3.81 -19.83
CA ASN A 374 4.75 3.92 -19.11
C ASN A 374 4.69 4.87 -17.90
N THR A 375 3.51 5.39 -17.56
CA THR A 375 3.33 6.30 -16.42
C THR A 375 2.26 5.75 -15.48
N PHE A 376 2.07 6.44 -14.36
CA PHE A 376 1.01 6.15 -13.40
C PHE A 376 0.11 7.37 -13.27
N SER A 377 -1.20 7.13 -13.30
CA SER A 377 -2.21 8.13 -12.96
C SER A 377 -2.66 7.89 -11.52
N VAL A 378 -2.44 8.87 -10.66
CA VAL A 378 -2.96 8.83 -9.28
C VAL A 378 -4.48 9.02 -9.33
N LYS A 379 -5.22 8.02 -8.84
CA LYS A 379 -6.68 7.99 -8.87
C LYS A 379 -7.28 8.55 -7.58
N THR A 380 -6.66 8.24 -6.44
CA THR A 380 -7.05 8.82 -5.15
C THR A 380 -5.82 9.08 -4.29
N LEU A 381 -5.86 10.16 -3.52
CA LEU A 381 -4.88 10.52 -2.50
C LEU A 381 -5.64 11.15 -1.34
N TRP A 382 -5.51 10.60 -0.13
CA TRP A 382 -6.17 11.16 1.04
C TRP A 382 -5.40 10.83 2.33
N PRO A 383 -5.36 11.75 3.31
CA PRO A 383 -4.81 11.46 4.62
C PRO A 383 -5.84 10.72 5.48
N PHE A 384 -5.47 9.56 5.99
CA PHE A 384 -6.20 8.85 7.04
C PHE A 384 -5.65 9.28 8.41
N ARG A 385 -6.48 10.02 9.15
CA ARG A 385 -6.11 10.65 10.43
C ARG A 385 -6.63 9.92 11.67
N GLU A 386 -7.50 8.94 11.47
CA GLU A 386 -8.30 8.31 12.52
C GLU A 386 -7.69 6.97 12.97
N THR A 387 -6.36 6.93 13.08
CA THR A 387 -5.59 5.72 13.40
C THR A 387 -5.87 5.23 14.82
N ASP A 388 -6.00 6.13 15.78
CA ASP A 388 -6.32 5.82 17.17
C ASP A 388 -7.71 5.19 17.29
N TYR A 389 -8.71 5.77 16.61
CA TYR A 389 -10.06 5.24 16.52
C TYR A 389 -10.06 3.83 15.94
N PHE A 390 -9.39 3.63 14.81
CA PHE A 390 -9.46 2.37 14.10
C PHE A 390 -8.84 1.22 14.90
N TYR A 391 -7.72 1.46 15.57
CA TYR A 391 -7.09 0.45 16.42
C TYR A 391 -7.86 0.20 17.72
N ARG A 392 -8.51 1.21 18.31
CA ARG A 392 -9.46 1.01 19.42
C ARG A 392 -10.65 0.15 19.00
N LEU A 393 -11.20 0.40 17.81
CA LEU A 393 -12.28 -0.41 17.24
C LEU A 393 -11.85 -1.87 17.07
N LEU A 394 -10.68 -2.11 16.46
CA LEU A 394 -10.15 -3.47 16.30
C LEU A 394 -9.98 -4.18 17.66
N HIS A 395 -9.47 -3.48 18.67
CA HIS A 395 -9.35 -4.04 20.01
C HIS A 395 -10.70 -4.41 20.63
N ARG A 396 -11.72 -3.56 20.52
CA ARG A 396 -13.06 -3.88 21.02
C ARG A 396 -13.72 -5.04 20.28
N LEU A 397 -13.52 -5.12 18.96
CA LEU A 397 -13.99 -6.24 18.15
C LEU A 397 -13.37 -7.55 18.62
N GLU A 398 -12.06 -7.57 18.88
CA GLU A 398 -11.38 -8.77 19.42
C GLU A 398 -11.87 -9.13 20.82
N GLN A 399 -12.05 -8.15 21.72
CA GLN A 399 -12.63 -8.39 23.05
C GLN A 399 -14.07 -8.94 22.98
N GLY A 400 -14.83 -8.54 21.96
CA GLY A 400 -16.15 -9.08 21.67
C GLY A 400 -16.14 -10.44 20.95
N GLY A 401 -14.98 -11.03 20.69
CA GLY A 401 -14.84 -12.32 20.00
C GLY A 401 -15.12 -12.27 18.50
N VAL A 402 -15.04 -11.09 17.86
CA VAL A 402 -15.29 -10.94 16.42
C VAL A 402 -14.04 -11.29 15.62
N ASP A 403 -14.17 -12.29 14.75
CA ASP A 403 -13.16 -12.57 13.73
C ASP A 403 -13.30 -11.59 12.55
N VAL A 404 -12.40 -10.60 12.53
CA VAL A 404 -12.33 -9.56 11.48
C VAL A 404 -12.04 -10.16 10.10
N LYS A 405 -11.28 -11.26 10.02
CA LYS A 405 -11.00 -11.91 8.74
C LYS A 405 -12.25 -12.54 8.18
N GLU A 406 -12.99 -13.25 9.03
CA GLU A 406 -14.27 -13.85 8.65
C GLU A 406 -15.32 -12.79 8.27
N PHE A 407 -15.38 -11.68 9.03
CA PHE A 407 -16.21 -10.53 8.68
C PHE A 407 -15.95 -10.05 7.24
N LEU A 408 -14.69 -9.77 6.90
CA LEU A 408 -14.33 -9.31 5.55
C LEU A 408 -14.56 -10.36 4.46
N ARG A 409 -14.38 -11.65 4.79
CA ARG A 409 -14.64 -12.76 3.85
C ARG A 409 -16.13 -12.88 3.52
N LEU A 410 -17.01 -12.74 4.52
CA LEU A 410 -18.45 -12.85 4.32
C LEU A 410 -19.03 -11.72 3.48
N LEU A 411 -18.37 -10.56 3.44
CA LEU A 411 -18.74 -9.40 2.61
C LEU A 411 -18.41 -9.54 1.11
N VAL A 412 -17.87 -10.67 0.67
CA VAL A 412 -17.66 -10.97 -0.76
C VAL A 412 -18.97 -11.44 -1.40
N ASP A 413 -19.40 -10.79 -2.48
CA ASP A 413 -20.57 -11.16 -3.28
C ASP A 413 -20.16 -12.10 -4.42
N PHE A 414 -20.32 -13.41 -4.20
CA PHE A 414 -20.03 -14.43 -5.21
C PHE A 414 -21.06 -14.48 -6.36
N ASN A 415 -22.16 -13.74 -6.27
CA ASN A 415 -23.14 -13.61 -7.37
C ASN A 415 -22.68 -12.58 -8.41
N GLN A 416 -21.70 -11.74 -8.07
CA GLN A 416 -21.07 -10.78 -8.99
C GLN A 416 -19.84 -11.39 -9.65
N LYS A 417 -19.34 -10.75 -10.70
CA LYS A 417 -18.12 -11.17 -11.42
C LYS A 417 -17.01 -10.11 -11.31
N ASN A 418 -15.76 -10.55 -11.43
CA ASN A 418 -14.56 -9.70 -11.46
C ASN A 418 -14.47 -8.80 -10.21
N GLU A 419 -13.97 -7.57 -10.38
CA GLU A 419 -13.77 -6.59 -9.30
C GLU A 419 -15.09 -6.18 -8.60
N ASN A 420 -16.26 -6.45 -9.20
CA ASN A 420 -17.55 -6.13 -8.56
C ASN A 420 -17.88 -7.06 -7.39
N THR A 421 -17.21 -8.21 -7.28
CA THR A 421 -17.37 -9.17 -6.17
C THR A 421 -17.12 -8.54 -4.80
N THR A 422 -16.28 -7.51 -4.72
CA THR A 422 -15.93 -6.88 -3.44
C THR A 422 -16.34 -5.41 -3.35
N LEU A 423 -17.16 -4.92 -4.28
CA LEU A 423 -17.58 -3.53 -4.33
C LEU A 423 -18.36 -3.10 -3.08
N VAL A 424 -19.24 -3.98 -2.56
CA VAL A 424 -19.98 -3.69 -1.32
C VAL A 424 -19.07 -3.71 -0.11
N ARG A 425 -18.13 -4.67 -0.02
CA ARG A 425 -17.11 -4.71 1.03
C ARG A 425 -16.28 -3.43 1.04
N ASN A 426 -15.86 -2.94 -0.13
CA ASN A 426 -15.13 -1.69 -0.25
C ASN A 426 -15.94 -0.49 0.28
N ARG A 427 -17.23 -0.40 -0.05
CA ARG A 427 -18.12 0.67 0.48
C ARG A 427 -18.31 0.57 1.99
N ILE A 428 -18.42 -0.64 2.53
CA ILE A 428 -18.49 -0.87 3.98
C ILE A 428 -17.18 -0.44 4.65
N CYS A 429 -16.02 -0.85 4.11
CA CYS A 429 -14.71 -0.43 4.61
C CYS A 429 -14.53 1.09 4.55
N GLU A 430 -14.98 1.73 3.47
CA GLU A 430 -14.98 3.19 3.34
C GLU A 430 -15.72 3.86 4.49
N ARG A 431 -16.94 3.39 4.80
CA ARG A 431 -17.75 3.95 5.88
C ARG A 431 -17.15 3.69 7.26
N ILE A 432 -16.56 2.51 7.48
CA ILE A 432 -15.82 2.20 8.72
C ILE A 432 -14.65 3.16 8.92
N LEU A 433 -13.83 3.36 7.88
CA LEU A 433 -12.68 4.29 7.93
C LEU A 433 -13.11 5.75 8.10
N LYS A 434 -14.36 6.09 7.74
CA LYS A 434 -14.93 7.45 7.86
C LYS A 434 -15.87 7.61 9.07
N LYS A 435 -15.93 6.65 10.00
CA LYS A 435 -16.82 6.66 11.18
C LYS A 435 -18.31 6.88 10.82
N ARG A 436 -18.79 6.21 9.76
CA ARG A 436 -20.19 6.30 9.30
C ARG A 436 -20.91 4.98 9.49
N THR A 437 -22.20 5.04 9.77
CA THR A 437 -23.02 3.82 9.87
C THR A 437 -22.90 2.94 8.62
N ILE A 438 -22.83 1.63 8.84
CA ILE A 438 -22.81 0.60 7.79
C ILE A 438 -24.12 -0.18 7.74
N LEU A 439 -25.09 0.18 8.59
CA LEU A 439 -26.32 -0.56 8.83
C LEU A 439 -27.14 -0.81 7.56
N ASP A 440 -27.43 0.24 6.78
CA ASP A 440 -28.16 0.17 5.51
C ASP A 440 -27.44 -0.70 4.45
N LEU A 441 -26.10 -0.58 4.37
CA LEU A 441 -25.28 -1.34 3.43
C LEU A 441 -25.27 -2.83 3.79
N VAL A 442 -25.08 -3.13 5.07
CA VAL A 442 -25.09 -4.50 5.60
C VAL A 442 -26.46 -5.13 5.38
N GLU A 443 -27.53 -4.44 5.77
CA GLU A 443 -28.91 -4.89 5.57
C GLU A 443 -29.18 -5.23 4.09
N SER A 444 -28.85 -4.29 3.20
CA SER A 444 -29.05 -4.48 1.76
C SER A 444 -28.17 -5.58 1.18
N PHE A 445 -27.00 -5.82 1.75
CA PHE A 445 -26.08 -6.85 1.31
C PHE A 445 -26.55 -8.25 1.70
N VAL A 446 -26.87 -8.49 2.98
CA VAL A 446 -27.17 -9.83 3.48
C VAL A 446 -28.42 -10.44 2.84
N TYR A 447 -29.42 -9.61 2.51
CA TYR A 447 -30.62 -10.06 1.80
C TYR A 447 -30.38 -10.31 0.31
N ARG A 448 -29.59 -9.47 -0.36
CA ARG A 448 -29.32 -9.59 -1.80
C ARG A 448 -28.33 -10.69 -2.15
N ALA A 449 -27.31 -10.89 -1.31
CA ALA A 449 -26.32 -11.94 -1.49
C ALA A 449 -26.79 -13.30 -0.95
N GLU A 450 -28.02 -13.37 -0.43
CA GLU A 450 -28.67 -14.57 0.10
C GLU A 450 -27.79 -15.41 1.05
N LYS A 451 -27.05 -14.71 1.93
CA LYS A 451 -26.10 -15.37 2.83
C LYS A 451 -26.82 -16.25 3.85
N ASN A 452 -26.37 -17.50 3.97
CA ASN A 452 -26.90 -18.48 4.93
C ASN A 452 -26.18 -18.47 6.29
N TYR A 453 -25.08 -17.73 6.40
CA TYR A 453 -24.35 -17.53 7.64
C TYR A 453 -23.84 -16.09 7.68
N ILE A 454 -24.33 -15.32 8.66
CA ILE A 454 -24.01 -13.89 8.79
C ILE A 454 -23.66 -13.49 10.23
N LYS A 455 -23.51 -14.44 11.16
CA LYS A 455 -23.24 -14.13 12.57
C LYS A 455 -22.03 -13.20 12.77
N PRO A 456 -20.86 -13.41 12.12
CA PRO A 456 -19.73 -12.49 12.26
C PRO A 456 -20.01 -11.08 11.74
N ILE A 457 -20.88 -10.94 10.72
CA ILE A 457 -21.34 -9.62 10.26
C ILE A 457 -22.22 -8.95 11.32
N VAL A 458 -23.13 -9.70 11.93
CA VAL A 458 -24.01 -9.17 13.00
C VAL A 458 -23.19 -8.76 14.22
N ASP A 459 -22.29 -9.62 14.69
CA ASP A 459 -21.47 -9.35 15.86
C ASP A 459 -20.56 -8.13 15.64
N PHE A 460 -19.94 -8.01 14.45
CA PHE A 460 -19.18 -6.81 14.07
C PHE A 460 -20.07 -5.56 14.08
N LEU A 461 -21.23 -5.63 13.42
CA LEU A 461 -22.15 -4.49 13.28
C LEU A 461 -22.57 -3.93 14.64
N LEU A 462 -22.94 -4.81 15.59
CA LEU A 462 -23.41 -4.38 16.91
C LEU A 462 -22.32 -3.62 17.68
N ILE A 463 -21.08 -4.12 17.67
CA ILE A 463 -19.94 -3.47 18.32
C ILE A 463 -19.57 -2.16 17.61
N TYR A 464 -19.55 -2.19 16.28
CA TYR A 464 -19.17 -1.04 15.45
C TYR A 464 -20.16 0.13 15.59
N GLU A 465 -21.46 -0.13 15.46
CA GLU A 465 -22.49 0.90 15.57
C GLU A 465 -22.49 1.51 16.98
N GLU A 466 -22.29 0.70 18.03
CA GLU A 466 -22.14 1.23 19.40
C GLU A 466 -20.92 2.16 19.55
N GLU A 467 -19.79 1.87 18.88
CA GLU A 467 -18.59 2.72 18.93
C GLU A 467 -18.83 4.10 18.31
N ILE A 468 -19.45 4.17 17.14
CA ILE A 468 -19.58 5.41 16.37
C ILE A 468 -20.76 6.29 16.85
N ARG A 469 -21.74 5.72 17.56
CA ARG A 469 -23.00 6.38 17.95
C ARG A 469 -22.96 7.07 19.32
N LYS A 470 -21.78 7.44 19.84
CA LYS A 470 -21.68 8.27 21.06
C LYS A 470 -22.27 9.67 20.82
N GLY A 471 -23.61 9.79 20.87
CA GLY A 471 -24.39 11.02 20.65
C GLY A 471 -25.49 10.97 19.58
N ASP A 472 -25.91 9.79 19.10
CA ASP A 472 -26.85 9.63 17.98
C ASP A 472 -28.33 9.39 18.39
N SER A 473 -29.22 9.38 17.40
CA SER A 473 -30.70 9.37 17.51
C SER A 473 -31.33 8.08 18.04
N MET A 474 -30.69 6.92 17.91
CA MET A 474 -31.19 5.63 18.40
C MET A 474 -30.36 5.17 19.61
N THR A 475 -31.03 4.97 20.74
CA THR A 475 -30.42 4.52 22.00
C THR A 475 -30.06 3.03 21.96
N LYS A 476 -29.12 2.62 22.82
CA LYS A 476 -28.75 1.20 22.97
C LYS A 476 -29.95 0.31 23.31
N GLU A 477 -30.86 0.79 24.15
CA GLU A 477 -32.07 0.07 24.54
C GLU A 477 -33.04 -0.13 23.36
N GLU A 478 -33.19 0.87 22.49
CA GLU A 478 -33.98 0.73 21.25
C GLU A 478 -33.33 -0.27 20.29
N GLN A 479 -32.00 -0.25 20.17
CA GLN A 479 -31.25 -1.19 19.33
C GLN A 479 -31.41 -2.63 19.84
N ASP A 480 -31.28 -2.84 21.16
CA ASP A 480 -31.46 -4.14 21.79
C ASP A 480 -32.90 -4.66 21.59
N THR A 481 -33.89 -3.76 21.67
CA THR A 481 -35.30 -4.08 21.37
C THR A 481 -35.49 -4.52 19.91
N ALA A 482 -34.89 -3.79 18.96
CA ALA A 482 -34.94 -4.13 17.54
C ALA A 482 -34.29 -5.49 17.25
N VAL A 483 -33.12 -5.75 17.83
CA VAL A 483 -32.40 -7.03 17.71
C VAL A 483 -33.20 -8.17 18.33
N ALA A 484 -33.80 -7.96 19.51
CA ALA A 484 -34.62 -8.95 20.18
C ALA A 484 -35.89 -9.30 19.39
N LEU A 485 -36.60 -8.28 18.85
CA LEU A 485 -37.73 -8.49 17.96
C LEU A 485 -37.32 -9.29 16.73
N GLY A 486 -36.22 -8.88 16.08
CA GLY A 486 -35.69 -9.57 14.91
C GLY A 486 -35.39 -11.04 15.20
N ARG A 487 -34.72 -11.35 16.31
CA ARG A 487 -34.43 -12.73 16.72
C ARG A 487 -35.70 -13.58 16.88
N ARG A 488 -36.73 -13.03 17.54
CA ARG A 488 -38.04 -13.70 17.71
C ARG A 488 -38.71 -13.95 16.37
N VAL A 489 -38.81 -12.93 15.51
CA VAL A 489 -39.39 -13.03 14.17
C VAL A 489 -38.66 -14.09 13.33
N GLY A 490 -37.33 -14.02 13.26
CA GLY A 490 -36.52 -14.94 12.47
C GLY A 490 -36.67 -16.39 12.89
N THR A 491 -36.64 -16.65 14.21
CA THR A 491 -36.79 -17.99 14.78
C THR A 491 -38.19 -18.55 14.52
N ALA A 492 -39.23 -17.75 14.76
CA ALA A 492 -40.62 -18.16 14.56
C ALA A 492 -40.93 -18.46 13.09
N VAL A 493 -40.44 -17.62 12.17
CA VAL A 493 -40.61 -17.83 10.71
C VAL A 493 -39.88 -19.09 10.24
N ALA A 494 -38.78 -19.50 10.88
CA ALA A 494 -38.07 -20.73 10.53
C ALA A 494 -38.72 -22.01 11.07
N ARG A 495 -39.36 -21.94 12.25
CA ARG A 495 -39.91 -23.11 12.96
C ARG A 495 -41.38 -23.39 12.65
N SER A 496 -42.17 -22.35 12.34
CA SER A 496 -43.60 -22.50 12.06
C SER A 496 -43.85 -23.07 10.66
N GLU A 497 -44.81 -24.00 10.53
CA GLU A 497 -45.27 -24.53 9.24
C GLU A 497 -45.81 -23.43 8.30
N GLY A 498 -46.35 -22.35 8.87
CA GLY A 498 -46.84 -21.18 8.12
C GLY A 498 -45.73 -20.20 7.71
N GLY A 499 -44.53 -20.33 8.27
CA GLY A 499 -43.41 -19.40 8.07
C GLY A 499 -42.70 -19.61 6.73
N LYS A 500 -42.47 -18.53 5.98
CA LYS A 500 -41.68 -18.54 4.74
C LYS A 500 -40.63 -17.44 4.79
N LYS A 501 -39.45 -17.68 4.20
CA LYS A 501 -38.41 -16.63 4.04
C LYS A 501 -38.97 -15.35 3.39
N GLY A 502 -39.97 -15.49 2.51
CA GLY A 502 -40.72 -14.39 1.90
C GLY A 502 -41.39 -13.43 2.89
N ASP A 503 -41.75 -13.89 4.10
CA ASP A 503 -42.32 -13.04 5.16
C ASP A 503 -41.29 -12.02 5.66
N LEU A 504 -40.00 -12.41 5.74
CA LEU A 504 -38.92 -11.49 6.05
C LEU A 504 -38.74 -10.43 4.95
N PHE A 505 -38.86 -10.83 3.68
CA PHE A 505 -38.83 -9.89 2.55
C PHE A 505 -40.04 -8.94 2.55
N ALA A 506 -41.21 -9.40 2.97
CA ALA A 506 -42.39 -8.55 3.11
C ALA A 506 -42.17 -7.47 4.18
N LEU A 507 -41.71 -7.87 5.37
CA LEU A 507 -41.36 -6.93 6.45
C LEU A 507 -40.29 -5.92 6.03
N ARG A 508 -39.24 -6.37 5.34
CA ARG A 508 -38.15 -5.53 4.84
C ARG A 508 -38.63 -4.43 3.89
N LYS A 509 -39.60 -4.73 3.02
CA LYS A 509 -40.09 -3.79 1.98
C LYS A 509 -40.94 -2.65 2.53
N VAL A 510 -41.34 -2.74 3.80
CA VAL A 510 -42.18 -1.73 4.43
C VAL A 510 -41.44 -0.40 4.57
N ARG A 511 -42.14 0.71 4.27
CA ARG A 511 -41.57 2.07 4.26
C ARG A 511 -42.03 2.97 5.40
N LYS A 512 -43.08 2.58 6.14
CA LYS A 512 -43.63 3.38 7.24
C LYS A 512 -43.77 2.54 8.50
N LYS A 513 -43.63 3.18 9.67
CA LYS A 513 -43.81 2.55 10.99
C LYS A 513 -45.16 1.85 11.14
N VAL A 514 -46.25 2.51 10.73
CA VAL A 514 -47.61 1.98 10.84
C VAL A 514 -47.77 0.68 10.04
N ASP A 515 -47.32 0.70 8.78
CA ASP A 515 -47.34 -0.46 7.91
C ASP A 515 -46.49 -1.61 8.50
N PHE A 516 -45.39 -1.29 9.21
CA PHE A 516 -44.49 -2.29 9.77
C PHE A 516 -45.14 -2.99 10.96
N LEU A 517 -45.77 -2.22 11.85
CA LEU A 517 -46.57 -2.75 12.95
C LEU A 517 -47.73 -3.61 12.43
N GLU A 518 -48.39 -3.18 11.35
CA GLU A 518 -49.46 -3.98 10.73
C GLU A 518 -48.94 -5.31 10.17
N GLN A 519 -47.79 -5.30 9.47
CA GLN A 519 -47.18 -6.54 8.97
C GLN A 519 -46.73 -7.45 10.11
N ILE A 520 -46.18 -6.90 11.19
CA ILE A 520 -45.81 -7.67 12.39
C ILE A 520 -47.03 -8.32 13.04
N ASN A 521 -48.16 -7.61 13.15
CA ASN A 521 -49.42 -8.16 13.67
C ASN A 521 -49.95 -9.28 12.77
N ARG A 522 -49.96 -9.08 11.45
CA ARG A 522 -50.35 -10.11 10.48
C ARG A 522 -49.45 -11.35 10.62
N LEU A 523 -48.16 -11.15 10.86
CA LEU A 523 -47.22 -12.24 11.08
C LEU A 523 -47.51 -12.99 12.38
N GLN A 524 -47.85 -12.30 13.48
CA GLN A 524 -48.30 -12.95 14.73
C GLN A 524 -49.54 -13.82 14.50
N PHE A 525 -50.56 -13.33 13.79
CA PHE A 525 -51.73 -14.15 13.48
C PHE A 525 -51.40 -15.38 12.63
N LYS A 526 -50.47 -15.22 11.68
CA LYS A 526 -50.04 -16.29 10.77
C LYS A 526 -49.21 -17.37 11.47
N LEU A 527 -48.30 -16.97 12.36
CA LEU A 527 -47.36 -17.88 13.04
C LEU A 527 -47.94 -18.45 14.36
N GLY A 528 -49.02 -17.86 14.88
CA GLY A 528 -49.71 -18.33 16.07
C GLY A 528 -48.83 -18.29 17.31
N SER A 529 -48.82 -19.38 18.09
CA SER A 529 -48.08 -19.50 19.35
C SER A 529 -46.56 -19.39 19.21
N GLU A 530 -46.02 -19.54 17.99
CA GLU A 530 -44.59 -19.44 17.71
C GLU A 530 -44.06 -17.99 17.78
N PHE A 531 -44.95 -16.98 17.68
CA PHE A 531 -44.54 -15.59 17.71
C PHE A 531 -45.49 -14.72 18.52
N VAL A 532 -44.96 -14.08 19.56
CA VAL A 532 -45.66 -13.06 20.34
C VAL A 532 -44.89 -11.75 20.25
N VAL A 533 -45.58 -10.70 19.82
CA VAL A 533 -45.00 -9.35 19.70
C VAL A 533 -44.65 -8.81 21.10
N PRO A 534 -43.41 -8.36 21.35
CA PRO A 534 -43.03 -7.75 22.63
C PRO A 534 -43.84 -6.48 22.92
N ALA A 535 -44.24 -6.29 24.19
CA ALA A 535 -44.96 -5.09 24.64
C ALA A 535 -44.12 -3.81 24.41
N ASP A 536 -42.82 -3.89 24.68
CA ASP A 536 -41.83 -2.81 24.50
C ASP A 536 -41.88 -2.15 23.11
N LEU A 537 -42.34 -2.87 22.08
CA LEU A 537 -42.51 -2.35 20.73
C LEU A 537 -43.56 -1.23 20.67
N TYR A 538 -44.61 -1.33 21.48
CA TYR A 538 -45.70 -0.35 21.57
C TYR A 538 -45.45 0.73 22.64
N GLU A 539 -44.51 0.48 23.55
CA GLU A 539 -44.17 1.38 24.67
C GLU A 539 -43.21 2.53 24.28
N GLY A 540 -43.08 2.83 22.98
CA GLY A 540 -42.34 3.99 22.50
C GLY A 540 -40.91 3.74 22.07
N ARG A 541 -40.41 2.49 22.14
CA ARG A 541 -39.08 2.11 21.62
C ARG A 541 -38.97 2.20 20.09
N LEU A 542 -40.09 2.13 19.39
CA LEU A 542 -40.19 2.34 17.95
C LEU A 542 -40.88 3.68 17.66
N THR A 543 -40.11 4.63 17.13
CA THR A 543 -40.57 5.98 16.79
C THR A 543 -40.49 6.21 15.28
N ASP A 544 -41.12 7.27 14.77
CA ASP A 544 -40.97 7.63 13.36
C ASP A 544 -39.56 8.14 13.02
N GLN A 545 -38.83 8.65 14.03
CA GLN A 545 -37.45 9.14 13.87
C GLN A 545 -36.44 7.99 13.77
N ASN A 546 -36.60 6.93 14.58
CA ASN A 546 -35.69 5.78 14.57
C ASN A 546 -36.15 4.62 13.66
N PHE A 547 -37.30 4.75 12.99
CA PHE A 547 -37.96 3.65 12.28
C PHE A 547 -37.06 2.91 11.30
N ASP A 548 -36.35 3.64 10.43
CA ASP A 548 -35.55 3.01 9.38
C ASP A 548 -34.39 2.20 9.97
N GLU A 549 -33.71 2.74 10.98
CA GLU A 549 -32.60 2.04 11.65
C GLU A 549 -33.10 0.87 12.48
N PHE A 550 -34.19 1.06 13.24
CA PHE A 550 -34.83 0.00 14.01
C PHE A 550 -35.20 -1.17 13.10
N LYS A 551 -35.86 -0.89 11.97
CA LYS A 551 -36.20 -1.90 10.98
C LYS A 551 -34.94 -2.60 10.45
N GLN A 552 -33.87 -1.87 10.12
CA GLN A 552 -32.65 -2.48 9.60
C GLN A 552 -31.98 -3.43 10.62
N PHE A 553 -31.84 -3.02 11.88
CA PHE A 553 -31.35 -3.90 12.96
C PHE A 553 -32.24 -5.14 13.13
N CYS A 554 -33.55 -4.94 13.17
CA CYS A 554 -34.54 -6.02 13.26
C CYS A 554 -34.40 -7.00 12.09
N MET A 555 -34.30 -6.52 10.85
CA MET A 555 -34.25 -7.38 9.67
C MET A 555 -32.93 -8.16 9.56
N ILE A 556 -31.80 -7.57 9.95
CA ILE A 556 -30.51 -8.27 10.00
C ILE A 556 -30.55 -9.39 11.05
N ALA A 557 -31.03 -9.08 12.26
CA ALA A 557 -31.16 -10.05 13.35
C ALA A 557 -32.15 -11.19 13.01
N ALA A 558 -33.24 -10.86 12.30
CA ALA A 558 -34.22 -11.83 11.83
C ALA A 558 -33.62 -12.80 10.81
N LEU A 559 -32.89 -12.30 9.80
CA LEU A 559 -32.25 -13.17 8.81
C LEU A 559 -31.21 -14.10 9.47
N ASN A 560 -30.41 -13.59 10.40
CA ASN A 560 -29.42 -14.40 11.11
C ASN A 560 -30.08 -15.55 11.91
N SER A 561 -31.15 -15.24 12.63
CA SER A 561 -31.85 -16.22 13.48
C SER A 561 -32.65 -17.23 12.64
N TYR A 562 -33.25 -16.78 11.54
CA TYR A 562 -33.89 -17.65 10.57
C TYR A 562 -32.91 -18.67 10.00
N ASN A 563 -31.73 -18.22 9.56
CA ASN A 563 -30.70 -19.08 9.01
C ASN A 563 -30.15 -20.08 10.06
N ALA A 564 -29.97 -19.64 11.31
CA ALA A 564 -29.52 -20.51 12.40
C ALA A 564 -30.52 -21.64 12.65
N ALA A 565 -31.81 -21.32 12.83
CA ALA A 565 -32.87 -22.30 13.07
C ALA A 565 -33.06 -23.26 11.88
N MET A 566 -32.96 -22.78 10.64
CA MET A 566 -33.03 -23.63 9.45
C MET A 566 -31.84 -24.59 9.31
N ASN A 567 -30.66 -24.23 9.83
CA ASN A 567 -29.50 -25.12 9.85
C ASN A 567 -29.59 -26.17 10.97
N GLU A 568 -30.19 -25.82 12.11
CA GLU A 568 -30.47 -26.76 13.20
C GLU A 568 -31.47 -27.85 12.77
N SER A 569 -32.58 -27.46 12.12
CA SER A 569 -33.59 -28.42 11.64
C SER A 569 -33.03 -29.38 10.58
N LYS A 570 -32.15 -28.91 9.68
CA LYS A 570 -31.43 -29.75 8.71
C LYS A 570 -30.48 -30.76 9.35
N LYS A 571 -29.83 -30.41 10.47
CA LYS A 571 -28.95 -31.34 11.20
C LYS A 571 -29.76 -32.42 11.94
N GLN A 572 -30.95 -32.09 12.43
CA GLN A 572 -31.81 -33.03 13.16
C GLN A 572 -32.58 -33.99 12.23
N GLY A 573 -32.90 -33.58 11.00
CA GLY A 573 -33.56 -34.44 10.00
C GLY A 573 -32.61 -35.31 9.15
N GLY A 574 -31.31 -35.30 9.44
CA GLY A 574 -30.27 -36.04 8.70
C GLY A 574 -29.71 -37.27 9.41
N ASN A 575 -30.37 -37.73 10.48
CA ASN A 575 -30.09 -39.01 11.15
C ASN A 575 -31.13 -40.06 10.76
#